data_AF-A0A3S4HPI9-F1
#
_entry.id   AF-A0A3S4HPI9-F1
#
_cell.length_a   1.000
_cell.length_b   1.000
_cell.length_c   1.000
_cell.angle_alpha   90.00
_cell.angle_beta   90.00
_cell.angle_gamma   90.00
#
_symmetry.space_group_name_H-M   'P 1'
#
loop_
_entity.id
_entity.type
_entity.pdbx_description
1 polymer ?
#
loop_
_entity_poly.entity_id
_entity_poly.type
_entity_poly.pdbx_seq_one_letter_code
_entity_poly.pdbx_strand_id
1 'polypeptide(L)'
;MKLLDKNAIIARFDADRALARVKAGFIAYSRGQVQSAPVQNFHFAGANGDCCVKSAHIAGEEALVVKISTGFYDNPSRGLPSNDGLVLALSATDGRVLALLQDQAG
;
A
#
# COMPACT_ATOMS: atom_id res chain seq x y z
N MET A 1 14.48 -9.37 2.42
CA MET A 1 13.17 -8.73 2.61
C MET A 1 13.12 -8.07 3.97
N LYS A 2 12.63 -6.83 4.06
CA LYS A 2 12.35 -6.13 5.33
C LYS A 2 10.90 -6.41 5.75
N LEU A 3 10.67 -6.69 7.03
CA LEU A 3 9.34 -6.76 7.62
C LEU A 3 9.19 -5.58 8.59
N LEU A 4 8.17 -4.75 8.39
CA LEU A 4 7.95 -3.55 9.17
C LEU A 4 6.51 -3.54 9.67
N ASP A 5 6.34 -3.55 10.99
CA ASP A 5 5.06 -3.26 11.62
C ASP A 5 4.81 -1.75 11.67
N LYS A 6 3.61 -1.35 12.11
CA LYS A 6 3.21 0.06 12.22
C LYS A 6 4.20 0.91 13.04
N ASN A 7 4.69 0.39 14.16
CA ASN A 7 5.62 1.13 15.01
C ASN A 7 6.96 1.35 14.31
N ALA A 8 7.48 0.31 13.63
CA ALA A 8 8.70 0.38 12.84
C ALA A 8 8.58 1.30 11.63
N ILE A 9 7.38 1.40 11.03
CA ILE A 9 7.06 2.36 9.95
C ILE A 9 7.10 3.78 10.51
N ILE A 10 6.35 4.06 11.58
CA ILE A 10 6.26 5.39 12.20
C ILE A 10 7.64 5.86 12.65
N ALA A 11 8.44 5.00 13.29
CA ALA A 11 9.79 5.33 13.75
C ALA A 11 10.78 5.70 12.61
N ARG A 12 10.43 5.39 11.35
CA ARG A 12 11.24 5.67 10.16
C ARG A 12 10.56 6.68 9.23
N PHE A 13 9.38 7.17 9.60
CA PHE A 13 8.62 8.11 8.81
C PHE A 13 9.24 9.50 8.90
N ASP A 14 9.38 10.14 7.75
CA ASP A 14 9.86 11.51 7.61
C ASP A 14 8.85 12.26 6.73
N ALA A 15 8.17 13.25 7.31
CA ALA A 15 7.04 13.93 6.68
C ALA A 15 7.47 14.73 5.45
N ASP A 16 8.61 15.42 5.50
CA ASP A 16 9.11 16.25 4.39
C ASP A 16 9.54 15.38 3.22
N ARG A 17 10.24 14.28 3.52
CA ARG A 17 10.61 13.27 2.52
C ARG A 17 9.37 12.61 1.92
N ALA A 18 8.37 12.28 2.73
CA ALA A 18 7.13 11.68 2.25
C ALA A 18 6.39 12.64 1.31
N LEU A 19 6.23 13.91 1.70
CA LEU A 19 5.60 14.94 0.88
C LEU A 19 6.33 15.14 -0.45
N ALA A 20 7.67 15.21 -0.43
CA ALA A 20 8.47 15.32 -1.64
C ALA A 20 8.27 14.11 -2.58
N ARG A 21 8.18 12.89 -2.04
CA ARG A 21 7.95 11.67 -2.82
C ARG A 21 6.53 11.60 -3.39
N VAL A 22 5.53 12.02 -2.64
CA VAL A 22 4.14 12.13 -3.14
C VAL A 22 4.08 13.12 -4.30
N LYS A 23 4.69 14.31 -4.16
CA LYS A 23 4.77 15.31 -5.23
C LYS A 23 5.46 14.74 -6.49
N ALA A 24 6.61 14.08 -6.31
CA ALA A 24 7.32 13.45 -7.42
C ALA A 24 6.48 12.37 -8.12
N GLY A 25 5.74 11.57 -7.36
CA GLY A 25 4.82 10.55 -7.88
C GLY A 25 3.71 11.14 -8.75
N PHE A 26 3.07 12.23 -8.31
CA PHE A 26 2.07 12.93 -9.14
C PHE A 26 2.67 13.52 -10.43
N ILE A 27 3.87 14.11 -10.36
CA ILE A 27 4.56 14.63 -11.55
C ILE A 27 4.85 13.49 -12.53
N ALA A 28 5.36 12.35 -12.05
CA ALA A 28 5.62 11.18 -12.89
C ALA A 28 4.34 10.62 -13.53
N TYR A 29 3.24 10.58 -12.76
CA TYR A 29 1.94 10.15 -13.25
C TYR A 29 1.43 11.04 -14.39
N SER A 30 1.46 12.37 -14.21
CA SER A 30 1.06 13.33 -15.24
C SER A 30 1.95 13.28 -16.49
N ARG A 31 3.17 12.77 -16.38
CA ARG A 31 4.10 12.56 -17.50
C ARG A 31 3.95 11.20 -18.18
N GLY A 32 2.99 10.36 -17.76
CA GLY A 32 2.80 9.02 -18.30
C GLY A 32 3.91 8.03 -17.92
N GLN A 33 4.68 8.33 -16.86
CA GLN A 33 5.81 7.50 -16.40
C GLN A 33 5.41 6.46 -15.36
N VAL A 34 4.11 6.37 -15.03
CA VAL A 34 3.58 5.44 -14.04
C VAL A 34 2.84 4.33 -14.75
N GLN A 35 3.26 3.09 -14.50
CA GLN A 35 2.51 1.90 -14.85
C GLN A 35 1.66 1.51 -13.65
N SER A 36 0.35 1.46 -13.82
CA SER A 36 -0.59 1.01 -12.79
C SER A 36 -1.57 0.00 -13.36
N ALA A 37 -1.85 -1.07 -12.63
CA ALA A 37 -2.92 -1.99 -13.00
C ALA A 37 -4.29 -1.40 -12.64
N PRO A 38 -5.39 -1.85 -13.28
CA PRO A 38 -6.74 -1.53 -12.82
C PRO A 38 -6.90 -1.88 -11.33
N VAL A 39 -7.57 -0.98 -10.60
CA VAL A 39 -7.87 -1.22 -9.18
C VAL A 39 -8.79 -2.43 -9.05
N GLN A 40 -8.40 -3.39 -8.21
CA GLN A 40 -9.25 -4.53 -7.90
C GLN A 40 -10.05 -4.20 -6.64
N ASN A 41 -11.37 -4.33 -6.73
CA ASN A 41 -12.27 -4.13 -5.60
C ASN A 41 -13.03 -5.43 -5.34
N PHE A 42 -13.06 -5.87 -4.09
CA PHE A 42 -13.86 -6.98 -3.61
C PHE A 42 -14.91 -6.45 -2.66
N HIS A 43 -16.10 -7.03 -2.72
CA HIS A 43 -17.18 -6.73 -1.77
C HIS A 43 -17.62 -8.02 -1.09
N PHE A 44 -17.61 -8.01 0.23
CA PHE A 44 -17.98 -9.13 1.09
C PHE A 44 -19.30 -8.83 1.78
N ALA A 45 -20.41 -8.93 1.04
CA ALA A 45 -21.74 -8.56 1.54
C ALA A 45 -22.09 -9.24 2.88
N GLY A 46 -21.77 -10.54 3.02
CA GLY A 46 -22.05 -11.30 4.23
C GLY A 46 -21.20 -10.95 5.46
N ALA A 47 -20.13 -10.18 5.28
CA ALA A 47 -19.23 -9.77 6.37
C ALA A 47 -19.19 -8.24 6.55
N ASN A 48 -20.08 -7.51 5.86
CA ASN A 48 -20.09 -6.05 5.79
C ASN A 48 -18.67 -5.49 5.56
N GLY A 49 -18.04 -5.95 4.47
CA GLY A 49 -16.64 -5.61 4.21
C GLY A 49 -16.30 -5.43 2.74
N ASP A 50 -15.10 -4.90 2.52
CA ASP A 50 -14.50 -4.68 1.21
C ASP A 50 -12.98 -4.83 1.26
N CYS A 51 -12.38 -5.00 0.08
CA CYS A 51 -10.94 -5.00 -0.10
C CYS A 51 -10.59 -4.27 -1.39
N CYS A 52 -9.53 -3.45 -1.33
CA CYS A 52 -8.99 -2.74 -2.47
C CYS A 52 -7.52 -3.15 -2.67
N VAL A 53 -7.18 -3.58 -3.89
CA VAL A 53 -5.79 -3.83 -4.31
C VAL A 53 -5.40 -2.80 -5.34
N LYS A 54 -4.32 -2.07 -5.06
CA LYS A 54 -3.74 -1.04 -5.93
C LYS A 54 -2.28 -1.37 -6.16
N SER A 55 -1.82 -1.28 -7.41
CA SER A 55 -0.41 -1.48 -7.74
C SER A 55 0.08 -0.40 -8.68
N ALA A 56 1.34 0.00 -8.48
CA ALA A 56 1.99 0.98 -9.33
C ALA A 56 3.51 0.81 -9.34
N HIS A 57 4.12 1.13 -10.48
CA HIS A 57 5.56 1.25 -10.68
C HIS A 57 5.84 2.56 -11.43
N ILE A 58 6.84 3.30 -10.99
CA ILE A 58 7.34 4.48 -11.68
C ILE A 58 8.57 4.06 -12.49
N ALA A 59 8.58 4.35 -13.79
CA ALA A 59 9.69 4.00 -14.65
C ALA A 59 11.04 4.51 -14.09
N GLY A 60 11.99 3.61 -13.90
CA GLY A 60 13.33 3.89 -13.38
C GLY A 60 13.47 3.86 -11.84
N GLU A 61 12.38 3.71 -11.08
CA GLU A 61 12.45 3.46 -9.63
C GLU A 61 12.73 1.97 -9.35
N GLU A 62 13.28 1.65 -8.18
CA GLU A 62 13.72 0.29 -7.85
C GLU A 62 12.56 -0.69 -7.58
N ALA A 63 11.37 -0.17 -7.27
CA ALA A 63 10.27 -0.95 -6.74
C ALA A 63 8.98 -0.89 -7.57
N LEU A 64 8.35 -2.06 -7.73
CA LEU A 64 6.91 -2.20 -7.92
C LEU A 64 6.26 -2.26 -6.54
N VAL A 65 5.21 -1.48 -6.32
CA VAL A 65 4.50 -1.44 -5.05
C VAL A 65 3.07 -1.96 -5.21
N VAL A 66 2.63 -2.81 -4.30
CA VAL A 66 1.25 -3.33 -4.21
C VAL A 66 0.70 -3.01 -2.82
N LYS A 67 -0.39 -2.25 -2.75
CA LYS A 67 -1.12 -1.97 -1.51
C LYS A 67 -2.41 -2.78 -1.48
N ILE A 68 -2.64 -3.42 -0.35
CA ILE A 68 -3.88 -4.12 -0.02
C ILE A 68 -4.47 -3.43 1.19
N SER A 69 -5.71 -2.97 1.10
CA SER A 69 -6.45 -2.40 2.23
C SER A 69 -7.80 -3.10 2.35
N THR A 70 -8.18 -3.45 3.57
CA THR A 70 -9.46 -4.07 3.87
C THR A 70 -10.28 -3.21 4.83
N GLY A 71 -11.59 -3.24 4.65
CA GLY A 71 -12.57 -2.72 5.58
C GLY A 71 -13.54 -3.84 5.95
N PHE A 72 -13.75 -4.09 7.24
CA PHE A 72 -14.72 -5.04 7.80
C PHE A 72 -15.44 -4.33 8.94
N TYR A 73 -16.56 -3.69 8.61
CA TYR A 73 -17.14 -2.65 9.46
C TYR A 73 -17.82 -3.20 10.72
N ASP A 74 -18.15 -4.49 10.73
CA ASP A 74 -18.73 -5.17 11.90
C ASP A 74 -17.67 -5.68 12.89
N ASN A 75 -16.38 -5.63 12.55
CA ASN A 75 -15.28 -6.08 13.42
C ASN A 75 -15.25 -5.45 14.83
N PRO A 76 -15.62 -4.17 15.03
CA PRO A 76 -15.67 -3.58 16.37
C PRO A 76 -16.57 -4.35 17.34
N SER A 77 -17.66 -4.96 16.85
CA SER A 77 -18.55 -5.81 17.68
C SER A 77 -17.85 -7.07 18.23
N ARG A 78 -16.71 -7.44 17.65
CA ARG A 78 -15.88 -8.61 17.99
C ARG A 78 -14.55 -8.22 18.65
N GLY A 79 -14.35 -6.93 18.97
CA GLY A 79 -13.11 -6.42 19.53
C GLY A 79 -11.95 -6.33 18.53
N LEU A 80 -12.25 -6.29 17.22
CA LEU A 80 -11.26 -6.20 16.14
C LEU A 80 -11.29 -4.80 15.48
N PRO A 81 -10.17 -4.31 14.90
CA PRO A 81 -10.19 -3.10 14.09
C PRO A 81 -11.06 -3.24 12.83
N SER A 82 -11.71 -2.14 12.43
CA SER A 82 -12.50 -2.12 11.18
C SER A 82 -11.63 -2.16 9.93
N ASN A 83 -10.43 -1.57 9.99
CA ASN A 83 -9.54 -1.48 8.84
C ASN A 83 -8.24 -2.23 9.12
N ASP A 84 -7.69 -2.82 8.07
CA ASP A 84 -6.35 -3.40 8.09
C ASP A 84 -5.70 -3.21 6.70
N GLY A 85 -4.40 -3.39 6.62
CA GLY A 85 -3.68 -3.18 5.38
C GLY A 85 -2.21 -3.54 5.42
N LEU A 86 -1.68 -3.71 4.21
CA LEU A 86 -0.25 -3.84 3.99
C LEU A 86 0.18 -3.24 2.67
N VAL A 87 1.48 -2.96 2.59
CA VAL A 87 2.18 -2.58 1.37
C VAL A 87 3.31 -3.57 1.12
N LEU A 88 3.32 -4.17 -0.07
CA LEU A 88 4.38 -5.03 -0.58
C LEU A 88 5.23 -4.23 -1.57
N ALA A 89 6.54 -4.25 -1.38
CA ALA A 89 7.50 -3.73 -2.35
C ALA A 89 8.27 -4.89 -2.98
N LEU A 90 8.24 -4.98 -4.31
CA LEU A 90 8.98 -5.94 -5.10
C LEU A 90 10.02 -5.22 -5.94
N SER A 91 11.17 -5.85 -6.17
CA SER A 91 12.18 -5.38 -7.10
C SER A 91 11.59 -5.31 -8.51
N ALA A 92 11.68 -4.13 -9.14
CA ALA A 92 11.27 -3.95 -10.53
C ALA A 92 12.28 -4.59 -11.52
N THR A 93 13.44 -5.04 -11.03
CA THR A 93 14.49 -5.66 -11.84
C THR A 93 14.37 -7.18 -11.90
N ASP A 94 14.12 -7.83 -10.75
CA ASP A 94 14.17 -9.30 -10.62
C ASP A 94 12.97 -9.90 -9.87
N GLY A 95 11.96 -9.09 -9.53
CA GLY A 95 10.71 -9.54 -8.92
C GLY A 95 10.82 -9.98 -7.45
N ARG A 96 12.00 -9.93 -6.85
CA ARG A 96 12.21 -10.34 -5.46
C ARG A 96 11.49 -9.42 -4.49
N VAL A 97 11.00 -9.98 -3.39
CA VAL A 97 10.37 -9.17 -2.34
C VAL A 97 11.42 -8.35 -1.59
N LEU A 98 11.28 -7.03 -1.65
CA LEU A 98 12.12 -6.06 -0.96
C LEU A 98 11.62 -5.81 0.45
N ALA A 99 10.32 -5.54 0.62
CA ALA A 99 9.74 -5.25 1.92
C ALA A 99 8.24 -5.60 2.00
N LEU A 100 7.79 -5.92 3.21
CA LEU A 100 6.39 -5.99 3.61
C LEU A 100 6.18 -5.01 4.77
N LEU A 101 5.26 -4.07 4.59
CA LEU A 101 4.89 -3.04 5.55
C LEU A 101 3.46 -3.30 6.01
N GLN A 102 3.26 -3.62 7.27
CA GLN A 102 1.92 -3.79 7.87
C GLN A 102 1.47 -2.43 8.42
N ASP A 103 0.87 -1.62 7.54
CA ASP A 103 0.43 -0.25 7.88
C ASP A 103 -0.91 -0.23 8.64
N GLN A 104 -1.62 -1.36 8.70
CA GLN A 104 -2.93 -1.49 9.33
C GLN A 104 -3.96 -0.52 8.74
N ALA A 105 -3.80 -0.15 7.46
CA ALA A 105 -4.59 0.86 6.78
C ALA A 105 -4.68 2.21 7.53
N GLY A 106 -3.66 2.55 8.33
CA GLY A 106 -3.54 3.81 9.07
C GLY A 106 -2.34 4.65 8.70
#